data_AF-A0A1L5KJ26-F1
#
_entry.id   AF-A0A1L5KJ26-F1
#
_cell.length_a   1.000
_cell.length_b   1.000
_cell.length_c   1.000
_cell.angle_alpha   90.00
_cell.angle_beta   90.00
_cell.angle_gamma   90.00
#
_symmetry.space_group_name_H-M   'P 1'
#
loop_
_entity.id
_entity.type
_entity.pdbx_description
1 polymer ?
#
loop_
_entity_poly.entity_id
_entity_poly.type
_entity_poly.pdbx_seq_one_letter_code
_entity_poly.pdbx_strand_id
1 'polypeptide(L)' 'MNMNAIVAADKNWAIGYKNKLLVSISADMKFFRQMTS' A
#
# COMPACT_ATOMS: atom_id res chain seq x y z
N MET A 1 10.14 -10.58 18.46
CA MET A 1 9.55 -9.39 17.80
C MET A 1 9.11 -9.82 16.43
N ASN A 2 7.85 -9.59 16.05
CA ASN A 2 7.35 -9.92 14.72
C ASN A 2 7.15 -8.63 13.92
N MET A 3 7.55 -8.65 12.66
CA MET A 3 7.41 -7.54 11.73
C MET A 3 6.29 -7.89 10.75
N ASN A 4 5.36 -6.96 10.57
CA ASN A 4 4.22 -7.11 9.66
C ASN A 4 4.39 -6.15 8.47
N ALA A 5 3.92 -6.56 7.30
CA ALA A 5 3.93 -5.76 6.09
C ALA A 5 2.52 -5.66 5.50
N ILE A 6 2.17 -4.48 5.00
CA ILE A 6 0.92 -4.20 4.28
C ILE A 6 1.28 -3.44 3.00
N VAL A 7 0.75 -3.85 1.85
CA VAL A 7 1.05 -3.27 0.52
C VAL A 7 -0.21 -3.22 -0.34
N ALA A 8 -0.32 -2.19 -1.20
CA ALA A 8 -1.28 -2.15 -2.29
C ALA A 8 -0.57 -2.58 -3.58
N ALA A 9 -1.01 -3.69 -4.17
CA ALA A 9 -0.39 -4.29 -5.34
C ALA A 9 -1.41 -4.51 -6.47
N ASP A 10 -0.98 -4.36 -7.71
CA ASP A 10 -1.81 -4.73 -8.86
C ASP A 10 -1.87 -6.25 -9.07
N LYS A 11 -2.59 -6.70 -10.11
CA LYS A 11 -2.72 -8.14 -10.45
C LYS A 11 -1.39 -8.80 -10.83
N ASN A 12 -0.37 -8.01 -11.16
CA ASN A 12 0.97 -8.46 -11.53
C ASN A 12 1.99 -8.19 -10.41
N TRP A 13 1.55 -7.87 -9.20
CA TRP A 13 2.38 -7.56 -8.03
C TRP A 13 3.23 -6.28 -8.11
N ALA A 14 2.91 -5.36 -9.03
CA ALA A 14 3.54 -4.05 -9.02
C ALA A 14 2.97 -3.18 -7.86
N ILE A 15 3.83 -2.36 -7.24
CA ILE A 15 3.46 -1.46 -6.11
C ILE A 15 3.72 0.03 -6.42
N GLY A 16 4.44 0.34 -7.49
CA GLY A 16 4.77 1.71 -7.88
C GLY A 16 5.56 1.77 -9.19
N TYR A 17 5.64 2.97 -9.78
CA TYR A 17 6.40 3.23 -10.99
C TYR A 17 7.02 4.63 -10.97
N LYS A 18 8.32 4.75 -11.28
CA LYS A 18 9.06 6.02 -11.28
C LYS A 18 8.84 6.87 -10.01
N ASN A 19 8.98 6.23 -8.85
CA ASN A 19 8.80 6.86 -7.53
C ASN A 19 7.38 7.44 -7.30
N LYS A 20 6.36 6.85 -7.93
CA LYS A 20 4.94 7.20 -7.77
C LYS A 20 4.11 5.95 -7.51
N LEU A 21 2.98 6.11 -6.83
CA LEU A 21 1.98 5.06 -6.68
C LEU A 21 1.40 4.70 -8.06
N LEU A 22 1.03 3.43 -8.25
CA LEU A 22 0.34 2.99 -9.48
C LEU A 22 -1.04 3.63 -9.62
N VAL A 23 -1.74 3.77 -8.49
CA VAL A 23 -3.05 4.39 -8.37
C VAL A 23 -3.17 5.02 -6.98
N SER A 24 -3.93 6.11 -6.87
CA SER A 24 -4.27 6.73 -5.59
C SER A 24 -5.72 6.42 -5.24
N ILE A 25 -5.93 5.65 -4.17
CA ILE A 25 -7.27 5.25 -3.69
C ILE A 25 -7.42 5.74 -2.25
N SER A 26 -8.35 6.66 -2.03
CA SER A 26 -8.57 7.27 -0.69
C SER A 26 -8.92 6.25 0.38
N ALA A 27 -9.55 5.13 0.02
CA ALA A 27 -9.88 4.04 0.95
C ALA A 27 -8.61 3.33 1.45
N ASP A 28 -7.68 2.99 0.56
CA ASP A 28 -6.41 2.33 0.89
C ASP A 28 -5.60 3.19 1.87
N MET A 29 -5.54 4.51 1.63
CA MET A 29 -4.83 5.44 2.53
C MET A 29 -5.44 5.47 3.94
N LYS A 30 -6.77 5.38 4.07
CA LYS A 30 -7.44 5.27 5.38
C LYS A 30 -7.11 3.95 6.06
N PHE A 31 -7.12 2.85 5.30
CA PHE A 31 -6.79 1.51 5.79
C PHE A 31 -5.34 1.44 6.29
N PHE A 32 -4.37 1.95 5.51
CA PHE A 32 -2.96 1.98 5.93
C PHE A 32 -2.78 2.70 7.26
N ARG A 33 -3.40 3.88 7.42
CA ARG A 33 -3.35 4.64 8.67
C ARG A 33 -3.89 3.85 9.86
N GLN A 34 -4.99 3.11 9.68
CA GLN A 34 -5.57 2.28 10.74
C GLN A 34 -4.68 1.10 11.13
N MET A 35 -4.00 0.48 10.16
CA MET A 35 -3.18 -0.71 10.39
C MET A 35 -1.78 -0.41 10.93
N THR A 36 -1.28 0.81 10.77
CA THR A 36 0.05 1.24 11.27
C THR A 36 -0.02 2.26 12.41
N SER A 37 -1.17 2.36 13.09
CA SER A 37 -1.36 3.28 14.23
C SER A 37 -0.53 2.88 15.45
#